data_AF-A0A843FY86-F1
#
_entry.id   AF-A0A843FY86-F1
#
_cell.length_a   1.000
_cell.length_b   1.000
_cell.length_c   1.000
_cell.angle_alpha   90.00
_cell.angle_beta   90.00
_cell.angle_gamma   90.00
#
_symmetry.space_group_name_H-M   'P 1'
#
loop_
_entity.id
_entity.type
_entity.pdbx_description
1 polymer ?
#
loop_
_entity_poly.entity_id
_entity_poly.type
_entity_poly.pdbx_seq_one_letter_code
_entity_poly.pdbx_strand_id
1 'polypeptide(L)'
;MTDSAHSPSSRIKSLDILRGAAIVGVIIVHIMFGMGRGVDGDVAAGFNVAELVYAGLPMFMVITGYFYKSGRSYRDNVKHRIVPVILVLIISTVFLTSIMYGYMWVLGYDLGGYDLFDDIMTIIIGKESFQTIGVDGFTAGAVLAPYDISAGFYYLQILTVGLLIFYAVADHVLDDWRKTVTTIFVLLSTTALYLELINIQLPFSAQLGPVVASFLLLGALLGRYNVAYYIENGYHYKKYWI
;
A
#
# COMPACT_ATOMS: atom_id res chain seq x y z
N MET A 1 2.76 50.19 0.76
CA MET A 1 3.57 49.09 1.33
C MET A 1 2.90 47.80 0.97
N THR A 2 3.64 46.94 0.28
CA THR A 2 3.16 45.79 -0.50
C THR A 2 2.96 44.57 0.40
N ASP A 3 1.70 44.20 0.66
CA ASP A 3 1.37 42.87 1.15
C ASP A 3 1.49 41.89 -0.01
N SER A 4 2.66 41.26 -0.10
CA SER A 4 2.91 40.19 -1.05
C SER A 4 2.06 38.97 -0.67
N ALA A 5 1.13 38.65 -1.55
CA ALA A 5 0.34 37.43 -1.55
C ALA A 5 1.23 36.19 -1.40
N HIS A 6 1.02 35.41 -0.35
CA HIS A 6 1.56 34.06 -0.27
C HIS A 6 0.87 33.17 -1.31
N SER A 7 1.56 32.99 -2.44
CA SER A 7 1.22 32.06 -3.52
C SER A 7 1.03 30.62 -2.99
N PRO A 8 -0.10 29.94 -3.28
CA PRO A 8 -0.40 28.59 -2.79
C PRO A 8 0.27 27.49 -3.64
N SER A 9 1.55 27.63 -4.00
CA SER A 9 2.21 26.73 -4.96
C SER A 9 3.42 25.93 -4.43
N SER A 10 3.83 26.09 -3.17
CA SER A 10 4.87 25.22 -2.59
C SER A 10 4.27 23.92 -2.03
N ARG A 11 3.75 23.08 -2.93
CA ARG A 11 3.59 21.65 -2.65
C ARG A 11 4.95 21.14 -2.15
N ILE A 12 5.04 20.71 -0.89
CA ILE A 12 6.29 20.38 -0.22
C ILE A 12 6.90 19.14 -0.92
N LYS A 13 7.71 19.36 -1.95
CA LYS A 13 8.34 18.32 -2.78
C LYS A 13 9.12 17.31 -1.93
N SER A 14 9.70 17.76 -0.81
CA SER A 14 10.42 16.90 0.12
C SER A 14 9.53 15.85 0.78
N LEU A 15 8.25 16.14 1.04
CA LEU A 15 7.32 15.16 1.63
C LEU A 15 6.95 14.06 0.63
N ASP A 16 6.72 14.43 -0.62
CA ASP A 16 6.41 13.48 -1.70
C ASP A 16 7.65 12.61 -2.02
N ILE A 17 8.86 13.17 -1.98
CA ILE A 17 10.13 12.42 -2.10
C ILE A 17 10.34 11.48 -0.91
N LEU A 18 10.09 11.94 0.32
CA LEU A 18 10.23 11.12 1.52
C LEU A 18 9.26 9.94 1.51
N ARG A 19 8.03 10.15 1.03
CA ARG A 19 7.03 9.09 0.83
C ARG A 19 7.49 8.07 -0.21
N GLY A 20 8.01 8.53 -1.35
CA GLY A 20 8.59 7.65 -2.37
C GLY A 20 9.76 6.83 -1.82
N ALA A 21 10.68 7.47 -1.11
CA ALA A 21 11.85 6.82 -0.49
C ALA A 21 11.44 5.81 0.59
N ALA A 22 10.44 6.12 1.41
CA ALA A 22 9.92 5.20 2.43
C ALA A 22 9.28 3.95 1.78
N ILE A 23 8.51 4.12 0.70
CA ILE A 23 7.93 3.00 -0.05
C ILE A 23 9.03 2.13 -0.64
N VAL A 24 10.01 2.73 -1.31
CA VAL A 24 11.16 2.00 -1.88
C VAL A 24 11.95 1.29 -0.78
N GLY A 25 12.17 1.92 0.37
CA GLY A 25 12.83 1.30 1.52
C GLY A 25 12.07 0.07 2.03
N VAL A 26 10.75 0.15 2.14
CA VAL A 26 9.90 -0.99 2.54
C VAL A 26 9.95 -2.11 1.50
N ILE A 27 9.97 -1.79 0.20
CA ILE A 27 10.08 -2.78 -0.89
C ILE A 27 11.44 -3.48 -0.83
N ILE A 28 12.54 -2.72 -0.72
CA ILE A 28 13.90 -3.27 -0.65
C ILE A 28 14.03 -4.18 0.57
N VAL A 29 13.53 -3.75 1.72
CA VAL A 29 13.51 -4.54 2.95
C VAL A 29 12.72 -5.85 2.75
N HIS A 30 11.52 -5.81 2.17
CA HIS A 30 10.75 -7.04 1.94
C HIS A 30 11.47 -8.00 0.99
N ILE A 31 12.10 -7.49 -0.06
CA ILE A 31 12.86 -8.33 -1.01
C ILE A 31 14.08 -8.95 -0.31
N MET A 32 14.85 -8.15 0.46
CA MET A 32 16.04 -8.62 1.17
C MET A 32 15.72 -9.69 2.23
N PHE A 33 14.60 -9.55 2.94
CA PHE A 33 14.19 -10.53 3.95
C PHE A 33 13.34 -11.69 3.40
N GLY A 34 12.66 -11.50 2.27
CA GLY A 34 12.04 -12.58 1.50
C GLY A 34 13.09 -13.55 0.94
N MET A 35 14.21 -13.01 0.45
CA MET A 35 15.40 -13.79 0.07
C MET A 35 16.08 -14.49 1.26
N GLY A 36 15.90 -14.00 2.49
CA GLY A 36 16.51 -14.53 3.71
C GLY A 36 15.79 -15.74 4.33
N ARG A 37 14.59 -16.11 3.88
CA ARG A 37 13.89 -17.30 4.37
C ARG A 37 14.46 -18.64 3.86
N GLY A 38 15.49 -18.60 3.01
CA GLY A 38 16.17 -19.79 2.48
C GLY A 38 17.53 -20.12 3.12
N VAL A 39 18.03 -19.31 4.06
CA VAL A 39 19.31 -19.60 4.74
C VAL A 39 19.06 -19.65 6.24
N ASP A 40 19.06 -20.88 6.73
CA ASP A 40 19.09 -21.38 8.11
C ASP A 40 18.91 -20.39 9.26
N GLY A 41 17.96 -20.74 10.12
CA GLY A 41 17.52 -19.95 11.26
C GLY A 41 18.65 -19.57 12.22
N ASP A 42 18.70 -18.29 12.54
CA ASP A 42 19.07 -17.81 13.87
C ASP A 42 18.37 -16.47 14.13
N VAL A 43 17.20 -16.58 14.76
CA VAL A 43 16.41 -15.47 15.29
C VAL A 43 17.09 -14.95 16.55
N ALA A 44 18.23 -14.27 16.42
CA ALA A 44 18.98 -13.79 17.58
C ALA A 44 19.96 -12.64 17.31
N ALA A 45 19.61 -11.63 16.51
CA ALA A 45 20.32 -10.35 16.56
C ALA A 45 19.53 -9.19 15.96
N GLY A 46 18.99 -8.34 16.85
CA GLY A 46 18.92 -6.89 16.62
C GLY A 46 17.74 -6.37 15.80
N PHE A 47 16.73 -5.83 16.50
CA PHE A 47 15.70 -4.94 15.95
C PHE A 47 15.01 -5.50 14.69
N ASN A 48 13.97 -6.32 14.91
CA ASN A 48 13.21 -6.99 13.86
C ASN A 48 12.74 -5.97 12.80
N VAL A 49 13.44 -5.92 11.67
CA VAL A 49 13.05 -5.08 10.53
C VAL A 49 11.64 -5.46 10.04
N ALA A 50 11.24 -6.73 10.25
CA ALA A 50 9.87 -7.18 10.10
C ALA A 50 8.89 -6.40 11.01
N GLU A 51 9.19 -6.16 12.29
CA GLU A 51 8.36 -5.34 13.19
C GLU A 51 8.32 -3.86 12.77
N LEU A 52 9.43 -3.32 12.27
CA LEU A 52 9.47 -1.95 11.71
C LEU A 52 8.58 -1.83 10.46
N VAL A 53 8.54 -2.88 9.64
CA VAL A 53 7.65 -3.00 8.48
C VAL A 53 6.19 -3.16 8.89
N TYR A 54 5.91 -4.07 9.84
CA TYR A 54 4.56 -4.34 10.34
C TYR A 54 3.97 -3.16 11.11
N ALA A 55 4.78 -2.35 11.79
CA ALA A 55 4.36 -1.11 12.43
C ALA A 55 4.35 0.08 11.45
N GLY A 56 5.34 0.15 10.56
CA GLY A 56 5.54 1.26 9.63
C GLY A 56 4.44 1.35 8.57
N LEU A 57 3.91 0.22 8.12
CA LEU A 57 2.90 0.16 7.07
C LEU A 57 1.54 0.71 7.54
N PRO A 58 0.95 0.27 8.67
CA PRO A 58 -0.22 0.91 9.26
C PRO A 58 0.01 2.41 9.56
N MET A 59 1.17 2.78 10.10
CA MET A 59 1.49 4.18 10.37
C MET A 59 1.53 5.02 9.10
N PHE A 60 2.15 4.52 8.02
CA PHE A 60 2.16 5.19 6.72
C PHE A 60 0.74 5.44 6.21
N MET A 61 -0.17 4.48 6.36
CA MET A 61 -1.57 4.63 5.94
C MET A 61 -2.28 5.68 6.79
N VAL A 62 -2.11 5.66 8.12
CA VAL A 62 -2.70 6.68 9.01
C VAL A 62 -2.16 8.07 8.67
N ILE A 63 -0.85 8.22 8.47
CA ILE A 63 -0.24 9.51 8.09
C ILE A 63 -0.75 9.97 6.72
N THR A 64 -0.85 9.06 5.75
CA THR A 64 -1.36 9.39 4.42
C THR A 64 -2.82 9.85 4.49
N GLY A 65 -3.64 9.17 5.29
CA GLY A 65 -5.02 9.53 5.57
C GLY A 65 -5.14 10.87 6.30
N TYR A 66 -4.25 11.17 7.25
CA TYR A 66 -4.24 12.43 8.01
C TYR A 66 -4.18 13.67 7.12
N PHE A 67 -3.44 13.59 6.01
CA PHE A 67 -3.33 14.67 5.03
C PHE A 67 -4.39 14.64 3.92
N TYR A 68 -5.43 13.80 4.06
CA TYR A 68 -6.56 13.78 3.14
C TYR A 68 -7.33 15.10 3.16
N LYS A 69 -7.75 15.55 1.98
CA LYS A 69 -8.60 16.73 1.80
C LYS A 69 -9.81 16.32 0.97
N SER A 70 -11.00 16.62 1.47
CA SER A 70 -12.26 16.41 0.76
C SER A 70 -12.42 17.36 -0.43
N GLY A 71 -13.36 17.05 -1.33
CA GLY A 71 -13.75 17.94 -2.43
C GLY A 71 -13.24 17.56 -3.82
N ARG A 72 -12.63 16.38 -3.99
CA ARG A 72 -12.37 15.79 -5.31
C ARG A 72 -13.37 14.68 -5.59
N SER A 73 -13.85 14.59 -6.82
CA SER A 73 -14.70 13.46 -7.21
C SER A 73 -13.93 12.14 -7.10
N TYR A 74 -14.64 11.03 -6.90
CA TYR A 74 -14.04 9.69 -6.92
C TYR A 74 -13.19 9.47 -8.19
N ARG A 75 -13.71 9.87 -9.36
CA ARG A 75 -13.00 9.77 -10.65
C ARG A 75 -11.69 10.56 -10.64
N ASP A 76 -11.68 11.75 -10.06
CA ASP A 76 -10.46 12.56 -9.96
C ASP A 76 -9.45 11.96 -9.00
N ASN A 77 -9.91 11.37 -7.89
CA ASN A 77 -9.03 10.65 -6.96
C ASN A 77 -8.42 9.41 -7.63
N VAL A 78 -9.21 8.64 -8.39
CA VAL A 78 -8.70 7.52 -9.19
C VAL A 78 -7.60 8.02 -10.13
N LYS A 79 -7.86 9.04 -10.93
CA LYS A 79 -6.91 9.56 -11.92
C LYS A 79 -5.62 10.11 -11.30
N HIS A 80 -5.70 10.83 -10.19
CA HIS A 80 -4.56 11.59 -9.66
C HIS A 80 -3.85 10.93 -8.48
N ARG A 81 -4.45 9.90 -7.86
CA ARG A 81 -3.91 9.23 -6.66
C ARG A 81 -3.73 7.74 -6.85
N ILE A 82 -4.67 7.06 -7.53
CA ILE A 82 -4.61 5.61 -7.70
C ILE A 82 -3.83 5.23 -8.96
N VAL A 83 -4.12 5.86 -10.10
CA VAL A 83 -3.41 5.59 -11.37
C VAL A 83 -1.89 5.72 -11.24
N PRO A 84 -1.32 6.74 -10.56
CA PRO A 84 0.12 6.79 -10.33
C PRO A 84 0.67 5.59 -9.56
N VAL A 85 -0.06 5.07 -8.56
CA VAL A 85 0.35 3.88 -7.79
C VAL A 85 0.33 2.64 -8.67
N ILE A 86 -0.70 2.47 -9.50
CA ILE A 86 -0.80 1.39 -10.49
C ILE A 86 0.34 1.49 -11.51
N LEU A 87 0.64 2.68 -12.00
CA LEU A 87 1.76 2.90 -12.93
C LEU A 87 3.09 2.53 -12.28
N VAL A 88 3.33 2.92 -11.03
CA VAL A 88 4.53 2.52 -10.29
C VAL A 88 4.57 0.99 -10.13
N LEU A 89 3.47 0.34 -9.75
CA LEU A 89 3.38 -1.12 -9.67
C LEU A 89 3.78 -1.78 -10.99
N ILE A 90 3.15 -1.39 -12.11
CA ILE A 90 3.41 -1.98 -13.42
C ILE A 90 4.84 -1.71 -13.88
N ILE A 91 5.28 -0.44 -13.86
CA ILE A 91 6.60 -0.05 -14.36
C ILE A 91 7.70 -0.71 -13.54
N SER A 92 7.62 -0.66 -12.21
CA SER A 92 8.61 -1.26 -11.34
C SER A 92 8.62 -2.79 -11.45
N THR A 93 7.45 -3.44 -11.63
CA THR A 93 7.38 -4.88 -11.87
C THR A 93 8.06 -5.26 -13.18
N VAL A 94 7.68 -4.61 -14.28
CA VAL A 94 8.25 -4.89 -15.61
C VAL A 94 9.76 -4.63 -15.59
N PHE A 95 10.20 -3.50 -15.02
CA PHE A 95 11.61 -3.13 -14.94
C PHE A 95 12.44 -4.14 -14.14
N LEU A 96 12.02 -4.46 -12.91
CA LEU A 96 12.78 -5.36 -12.04
C LEU A 96 12.79 -6.79 -12.59
N THR A 97 11.65 -7.27 -13.09
CA THR A 97 11.55 -8.61 -13.71
C THR A 97 12.43 -8.69 -14.95
N SER A 98 12.43 -7.65 -15.79
CA SER A 98 13.31 -7.61 -16.99
C SER A 98 14.79 -7.64 -16.63
N ILE A 99 15.20 -6.94 -15.57
CA ILE A 99 16.60 -6.98 -15.08
C ILE A 99 16.96 -8.39 -14.61
N MET A 100 16.07 -9.05 -13.86
CA MET A 100 16.30 -10.40 -13.37
C MET A 100 16.38 -11.42 -14.51
N TYR A 101 15.51 -11.30 -15.52
CA TYR A 101 15.60 -12.13 -16.72
C TYR A 101 16.89 -11.89 -17.49
N GLY A 102 17.34 -10.64 -17.62
CA GLY A 102 18.64 -10.33 -18.20
C GLY A 102 19.80 -10.99 -17.44
N TYR A 103 19.74 -10.98 -16.10
CA TYR A 103 20.72 -11.67 -15.25
C TYR A 103 20.68 -13.19 -15.44
N MET A 104 19.50 -13.81 -15.46
CA MET A 104 19.35 -15.25 -15.66
C MET A 104 19.80 -15.69 -17.05
N TRP A 105 19.55 -14.88 -18.07
CA TRP A 105 20.06 -15.13 -19.42
C TRP A 105 21.59 -15.14 -19.46
N VAL A 106 22.26 -14.21 -18.76
CA VAL A 106 23.73 -14.20 -18.62
C VAL A 106 24.25 -15.45 -17.90
N LEU A 107 23.47 -16.01 -16.97
CA LEU A 107 23.79 -17.27 -16.30
C LEU A 107 23.53 -18.53 -17.15
N GLY A 108 23.04 -18.37 -18.38
CA GLY A 108 22.81 -19.48 -19.32
C GLY A 108 21.46 -20.18 -19.17
N TYR A 109 20.50 -19.57 -18.47
CA TYR A 109 19.12 -20.07 -18.46
C TYR A 109 18.43 -19.78 -19.79
N ASP A 110 17.78 -20.80 -20.36
CA ASP A 110 16.93 -20.66 -21.55
C ASP A 110 15.52 -20.26 -21.10
N LEU A 111 15.20 -18.97 -21.25
CA LEU A 111 13.96 -18.37 -20.78
C LEU A 111 13.14 -17.86 -21.96
N GLY A 112 11.90 -18.32 -22.06
CA GLY A 112 10.97 -17.89 -23.09
C GLY A 112 10.31 -16.54 -22.78
N GLY A 113 9.83 -15.86 -23.83
CA GLY A 113 9.00 -14.66 -23.65
C GLY A 113 7.68 -14.93 -22.91
N TYR A 114 7.21 -16.18 -22.94
CA TYR A 114 6.05 -16.61 -22.16
C TYR A 114 6.32 -16.61 -20.66
N ASP A 115 7.50 -17.10 -20.24
CA ASP A 115 7.88 -17.16 -18.83
C ASP A 115 8.00 -15.75 -18.23
N LEU A 116 8.59 -14.82 -18.99
CA LEU A 116 8.65 -13.41 -18.61
C LEU A 116 7.25 -12.81 -18.40
N PHE A 117 6.32 -13.11 -19.30
CA PHE A 117 4.96 -12.61 -19.20
C PHE A 117 4.20 -13.23 -18.01
N ASP A 118 4.33 -14.53 -17.81
CA ASP A 118 3.77 -15.27 -16.68
C ASP A 118 4.26 -14.70 -15.33
N ASP A 119 5.57 -14.48 -15.18
CA ASP A 119 6.15 -13.89 -13.97
C ASP A 119 5.65 -12.45 -13.73
N ILE A 120 5.62 -11.60 -14.77
CA ILE A 120 5.12 -10.21 -14.64
C ILE A 120 3.66 -10.22 -14.18
N MET A 121 2.82 -11.04 -14.80
CA MET A 121 1.40 -11.13 -14.45
C MET A 121 1.23 -11.69 -13.04
N THR A 122 1.97 -12.74 -12.69
CA THR A 122 2.00 -13.33 -11.35
C THR A 122 2.35 -12.28 -10.30
N ILE A 123 3.37 -11.46 -10.53
CA ILE A 123 3.78 -10.40 -9.61
C ILE A 123 2.73 -9.28 -9.54
N ILE A 124 2.08 -8.90 -10.65
CA ILE A 124 1.07 -7.82 -10.64
C ILE A 124 -0.20 -8.24 -9.89
N ILE A 125 -0.70 -9.46 -10.17
CA ILE A 125 -1.97 -9.96 -9.62
C ILE A 125 -1.78 -10.56 -8.22
N GLY A 126 -0.58 -10.99 -7.88
CA GLY A 126 -0.24 -11.70 -6.65
C GLY A 126 -0.15 -13.20 -6.90
N LYS A 127 1.02 -13.75 -6.53
CA LYS A 127 1.35 -15.17 -6.68
C LYS A 127 0.32 -16.09 -6.06
N GLU A 128 -0.09 -15.79 -4.83
CA GLU A 128 -1.02 -16.61 -4.07
C GLU A 128 -2.43 -16.57 -4.69
N SER A 129 -2.80 -15.46 -5.33
CA SER A 129 -4.06 -15.34 -6.08
C SER A 129 -4.07 -16.27 -7.29
N PHE A 130 -2.97 -16.33 -8.05
CA PHE A 130 -2.85 -17.26 -9.19
C PHE A 130 -2.89 -18.72 -8.76
N GLN A 131 -2.21 -19.05 -7.66
CA GLN A 131 -2.24 -20.40 -7.08
C GLN A 131 -3.65 -20.79 -6.60
N THR A 132 -4.41 -19.82 -6.07
CA THR A 132 -5.78 -20.05 -5.60
C THR A 132 -6.79 -20.17 -6.75
N ILE A 133 -6.62 -19.35 -7.81
CA ILE A 133 -7.56 -19.30 -8.94
C ILE A 133 -7.30 -20.43 -9.95
N GLY A 134 -6.09 -21.00 -9.99
CA GLY A 134 -5.78 -22.16 -10.83
C GLY A 134 -5.89 -21.85 -12.33
N VAL A 135 -5.24 -20.78 -12.77
CA VAL A 135 -5.29 -20.36 -14.19
C VAL A 135 -4.40 -21.26 -15.04
N ASP A 136 -5.02 -22.10 -15.87
CA ASP A 136 -4.30 -22.97 -16.82
C ASP A 136 -3.33 -22.17 -17.70
N GLY A 137 -2.09 -22.66 -17.82
CA GLY A 137 -1.00 -22.03 -18.56
C GLY A 137 -0.03 -21.23 -17.69
N PHE A 138 -0.47 -20.62 -16.59
CA PHE A 138 0.44 -19.87 -15.72
C PHE A 138 1.18 -20.83 -14.76
N THR A 139 2.49 -20.65 -14.64
CA THR A 139 3.32 -21.42 -13.69
C THR A 139 3.38 -20.74 -12.31
N ALA A 140 2.59 -19.69 -12.10
CA ALA A 140 2.55 -18.88 -10.89
C ALA A 140 3.94 -18.37 -10.49
N GLY A 141 4.67 -17.90 -11.50
CA GLY A 141 5.93 -17.22 -11.31
C GLY A 141 7.14 -18.14 -11.16
N ALA A 142 7.13 -19.37 -11.69
CA ALA A 142 8.04 -20.44 -11.26
C ALA A 142 9.54 -20.08 -11.39
N VAL A 143 9.90 -19.27 -12.39
CA VAL A 143 11.27 -18.87 -12.68
C VAL A 143 11.78 -17.89 -11.61
N LEU A 144 10.98 -16.89 -11.24
CA LEU A 144 11.34 -15.89 -10.24
C LEU A 144 10.82 -16.17 -8.83
N ALA A 145 10.03 -17.23 -8.65
CA ALA A 145 9.48 -17.65 -7.37
C ALA A 145 10.53 -17.88 -6.26
N PRO A 146 11.75 -18.41 -6.54
CA PRO A 146 12.80 -18.53 -5.53
C PRO A 146 13.30 -17.19 -4.97
N TYR A 147 13.11 -16.10 -5.72
CA TYR A 147 13.62 -14.77 -5.35
C TYR A 147 12.57 -13.89 -4.65
N ASP A 148 11.37 -14.42 -4.41
CA ASP A 148 10.25 -13.79 -3.70
C ASP A 148 9.97 -12.31 -4.09
N ILE A 149 10.17 -11.99 -5.37
CA ILE A 149 10.01 -10.63 -5.89
C ILE A 149 8.56 -10.13 -5.71
N SER A 150 7.59 -11.05 -5.80
CA SER A 150 6.16 -10.78 -5.58
C SER A 150 5.89 -10.17 -4.20
N ALA A 151 6.59 -10.61 -3.14
CA ALA A 151 6.41 -10.06 -1.79
C ALA A 151 6.79 -8.57 -1.70
N GLY A 152 7.74 -8.11 -2.53
CA GLY A 152 8.11 -6.71 -2.63
C GLY A 152 6.99 -5.83 -3.21
N PHE A 153 6.18 -6.36 -4.13
CA PHE A 153 5.11 -5.61 -4.81
C PHE A 153 3.75 -5.68 -4.11
N TYR A 154 3.59 -6.65 -3.22
CA TYR A 154 2.40 -6.85 -2.39
C TYR A 154 1.88 -5.56 -1.76
N TYR A 155 2.78 -4.71 -1.26
CA TYR A 155 2.43 -3.42 -0.68
C TYR A 155 1.69 -2.49 -1.64
N LEU A 156 2.16 -2.39 -2.89
CA LEU A 156 1.55 -1.53 -3.90
C LEU A 156 0.18 -2.07 -4.34
N GLN A 157 0.02 -3.40 -4.35
CA GLN A 157 -1.26 -4.05 -4.62
C GLN A 157 -2.30 -3.69 -3.54
N ILE A 158 -2.00 -3.96 -2.26
CA ILE A 158 -2.92 -3.67 -1.15
C ILE A 158 -3.20 -2.18 -1.02
N LEU A 159 -2.20 -1.32 -1.27
CA LEU A 159 -2.37 0.14 -1.26
C LEU A 159 -3.32 0.59 -2.39
N THR A 160 -3.21 0.00 -3.58
CA THR A 160 -4.09 0.31 -4.71
C THR A 160 -5.55 0.01 -4.36
N VAL A 161 -5.82 -1.19 -3.86
CA VAL A 161 -7.19 -1.59 -3.46
C VAL A 161 -7.67 -0.77 -2.27
N GLY A 162 -6.82 -0.54 -1.27
CA GLY A 162 -7.13 0.26 -0.11
C GLY A 162 -7.49 1.71 -0.46
N LEU A 163 -6.79 2.33 -1.41
CA LEU A 163 -7.12 3.67 -1.89
C LEU A 163 -8.46 3.70 -2.66
N LEU A 164 -8.74 2.69 -3.47
CA LEU A 164 -10.04 2.58 -4.17
C LEU A 164 -11.19 2.54 -3.16
N ILE A 165 -11.10 1.68 -2.16
CA ILE A 165 -12.11 1.56 -1.10
C ILE A 165 -12.19 2.86 -0.29
N PHE A 166 -11.05 3.39 0.15
CA PHE A 166 -10.98 4.63 0.92
C PHE A 166 -11.69 5.78 0.21
N TYR A 167 -11.35 6.06 -1.05
CA TYR A 167 -11.99 7.16 -1.78
C TYR A 167 -13.46 6.89 -2.13
N ALA A 168 -13.89 5.63 -2.18
CA ALA A 168 -15.30 5.29 -2.40
C ALA A 168 -16.17 5.60 -1.17
N VAL A 169 -15.60 5.56 0.05
CA VAL A 169 -16.37 5.73 1.30
C VAL A 169 -16.08 7.04 2.03
N ALA A 170 -14.88 7.61 1.88
CA ALA A 170 -14.40 8.74 2.68
C ALA A 170 -15.36 9.94 2.67
N ASP A 171 -15.82 10.36 1.50
CA ASP A 171 -16.72 11.53 1.35
C ASP A 171 -18.11 11.29 1.97
N HIS A 172 -18.51 10.04 2.24
CA HIS A 172 -19.82 9.70 2.82
C HIS A 172 -19.79 9.54 4.34
N VAL A 173 -18.62 9.23 4.91
CA VAL A 173 -18.51 8.81 6.32
C VAL A 173 -17.81 9.84 7.18
N LEU A 174 -16.92 10.66 6.61
CA LEU A 174 -16.05 11.56 7.37
C LEU A 174 -16.81 12.69 8.07
N ASP A 175 -18.04 13.02 7.67
CA ASP A 175 -18.87 14.07 8.27
C ASP A 175 -19.39 13.77 9.67
N ASP A 176 -19.40 12.49 10.04
CA ASP A 176 -19.82 12.05 11.36
C ASP A 176 -18.80 11.04 11.90
N TRP A 177 -18.16 11.36 13.02
CA TRP A 177 -17.17 10.48 13.64
C TRP A 177 -17.76 9.12 13.99
N ARG A 178 -19.04 9.03 14.35
CA ARG A 178 -19.70 7.76 14.67
C ARG A 178 -19.83 6.90 13.42
N LYS A 179 -20.22 7.51 12.29
CA LYS A 179 -20.27 6.84 10.98
C LYS A 179 -18.89 6.40 10.53
N THR A 180 -17.87 7.26 10.70
CA THR A 180 -16.49 6.92 10.36
C THR A 180 -15.99 5.73 11.17
N VAL A 181 -16.12 5.78 12.51
CA VAL A 181 -15.71 4.69 13.40
C VAL A 181 -16.47 3.40 13.08
N THR A 182 -17.77 3.47 12.86
CA THR A 182 -18.58 2.31 12.45
C THR A 182 -18.07 1.72 11.13
N THR A 183 -17.76 2.56 10.15
CA THR A 183 -17.22 2.13 8.85
C THR A 183 -15.85 1.46 9.00
N ILE A 184 -14.98 2.01 9.86
CA ILE A 184 -13.70 1.38 10.20
C ILE A 184 -13.92 -0.03 10.76
N PHE A 185 -14.83 -0.19 11.73
CA PHE A 185 -15.15 -1.52 12.27
C PHE A 185 -15.70 -2.48 11.21
N VAL A 186 -16.56 -2.01 10.30
CA VAL A 186 -17.09 -2.83 9.19
C VAL A 186 -15.97 -3.29 8.26
N LEU A 187 -15.04 -2.41 7.89
CA LEU A 187 -13.92 -2.73 7.00
C LEU A 187 -12.92 -3.70 7.66
N LEU A 188 -12.62 -3.51 8.96
CA LEU A 188 -11.79 -4.45 9.72
C LEU A 188 -12.46 -5.83 9.81
N SER A 189 -13.77 -5.86 10.12
CA SER A 189 -14.54 -7.12 10.18
C SER A 189 -14.59 -7.82 8.82
N THR A 190 -14.70 -7.06 7.73
CA THR A 190 -14.64 -7.59 6.36
C THR A 190 -13.30 -8.24 6.08
N THR A 191 -12.19 -7.63 6.52
CA THR A 191 -10.85 -8.22 6.40
C THR A 191 -10.76 -9.55 7.16
N ALA A 192 -11.23 -9.56 8.42
CA ALA A 192 -11.25 -10.77 9.25
C ALA A 192 -12.07 -11.89 8.62
N LEU A 193 -13.24 -11.57 8.05
CA LEU A 193 -14.07 -12.55 7.33
C LEU A 193 -13.33 -13.16 6.13
N TYR A 194 -12.64 -12.37 5.32
CA TYR A 194 -11.89 -12.93 4.19
C TYR A 194 -10.72 -13.82 4.63
N LEU A 195 -9.98 -13.41 5.67
CA LEU A 195 -8.80 -14.13 6.13
C LEU A 195 -9.14 -15.40 6.93
N GLU A 196 -10.07 -15.31 7.88
CA GLU A 196 -10.34 -16.41 8.81
C GLU A 196 -11.45 -17.34 8.31
N LEU A 197 -12.46 -16.81 7.61
CA LEU A 197 -13.65 -17.58 7.24
C LEU A 197 -13.60 -18.10 5.81
N ILE A 198 -13.23 -17.25 4.86
CA ILE A 198 -13.24 -17.60 3.43
C ILE A 198 -11.89 -18.21 3.01
N ASN A 199 -10.79 -17.81 3.65
CA ASN A 199 -9.42 -18.27 3.38
C ASN A 199 -9.08 -18.26 1.88
N ILE A 200 -9.44 -17.17 1.19
CA ILE A 200 -9.19 -16.98 -0.24
C ILE A 200 -8.21 -15.83 -0.45
N GLN A 201 -7.24 -16.02 -1.34
CA GLN A 201 -6.41 -14.92 -1.81
C GLN A 201 -7.01 -14.32 -3.08
N LEU A 202 -7.48 -13.07 -2.99
CA LEU A 202 -8.05 -12.36 -4.12
C LEU A 202 -6.94 -11.63 -4.92
N PRO A 203 -7.14 -11.43 -6.22
CA PRO A 203 -6.27 -10.60 -7.06
C PRO A 203 -5.95 -9.26 -6.41
N PHE A 204 -4.70 -8.79 -6.58
CA PHE A 204 -4.17 -7.58 -5.95
C PHE A 204 -4.26 -7.57 -4.42
N SER A 205 -4.34 -8.76 -3.81
CA SER A 205 -4.54 -8.93 -2.38
C SER A 205 -5.76 -8.14 -1.88
N ALA A 206 -6.83 -8.14 -2.67
CA ALA A 206 -7.99 -7.28 -2.46
C ALA A 206 -8.69 -7.51 -1.11
N GLN A 207 -8.55 -8.71 -0.55
CA GLN A 207 -9.04 -9.06 0.79
C GLN A 207 -8.42 -8.21 1.91
N LEU A 208 -7.25 -7.59 1.68
CA LEU A 208 -6.60 -6.67 2.62
C LEU A 208 -6.83 -5.18 2.31
N GLY A 209 -7.44 -4.86 1.18
CA GLY A 209 -7.86 -3.50 0.87
C GLY A 209 -8.68 -2.84 2.00
N PRO A 210 -9.66 -3.54 2.62
CA PRO A 210 -10.47 -2.97 3.69
C PRO A 210 -9.65 -2.54 4.93
N VAL A 211 -8.65 -3.32 5.36
CA VAL A 211 -7.80 -2.91 6.50
C VAL A 211 -6.93 -1.69 6.16
N VAL A 212 -6.41 -1.61 4.93
CA VAL A 212 -5.69 -0.42 4.46
C VAL A 212 -6.61 0.81 4.46
N ALA A 213 -7.83 0.68 3.92
CA ALA A 213 -8.82 1.75 3.92
C ALA A 213 -9.22 2.19 5.35
N SER A 214 -9.27 1.24 6.29
CA SER A 214 -9.53 1.51 7.70
C SER A 214 -8.48 2.42 8.33
N PHE A 215 -7.19 2.14 8.09
CA PHE A 215 -6.10 2.99 8.56
C PHE A 215 -6.11 4.37 7.90
N LEU A 216 -6.40 4.45 6.59
CA LEU A 216 -6.55 5.73 5.90
C LEU A 216 -7.73 6.55 6.47
N LEU A 217 -8.87 5.92 6.75
CA LEU A 217 -10.02 6.57 7.39
C LEU A 217 -9.69 7.04 8.81
N LEU A 218 -8.99 6.23 9.60
CA LEU A 218 -8.53 6.61 10.93
C LEU A 218 -7.63 7.85 10.85
N GLY A 219 -6.68 7.85 9.92
CA GLY A 219 -5.85 9.02 9.61
C GLY A 219 -6.69 10.25 9.29
N ALA A 220 -7.60 10.14 8.33
CA ALA A 220 -8.45 11.24 7.89
C ALA A 220 -9.34 11.79 9.02
N LEU A 221 -9.83 10.91 9.90
CA LEU A 221 -10.58 11.28 11.10
C LEU A 221 -9.71 12.11 12.05
N LEU A 222 -8.50 11.63 12.37
CA LEU A 222 -7.55 12.35 13.23
C LEU A 222 -7.15 13.71 12.64
N GLY A 223 -6.98 13.79 11.31
CA GLY A 223 -6.69 15.01 10.57
C GLY A 223 -7.83 16.02 10.65
N ARG A 224 -9.08 15.57 10.48
CA ARG A 224 -10.26 16.45 10.58
C ARG A 224 -10.41 17.07 11.97
N TYR A 225 -10.14 16.29 13.01
CA TYR A 225 -10.19 16.76 14.39
C TYR A 225 -8.91 17.46 14.84
N ASN A 226 -7.92 17.70 13.96
CA ASN A 226 -6.65 18.35 14.29
C ASN A 226 -6.04 17.81 15.60
N VAL A 227 -6.09 16.49 15.80
CA VAL A 227 -5.75 15.88 17.10
C VAL A 227 -4.31 16.23 17.53
N ALA A 228 -3.39 16.40 16.58
CA ALA A 228 -2.02 16.86 16.86
C ALA A 228 -1.98 18.27 17.49
N TYR A 229 -2.80 19.21 17.01
CA TYR A 229 -2.93 20.56 17.58
C TYR A 229 -3.50 20.51 19.01
N TYR A 230 -4.44 19.60 19.28
CA TYR A 230 -5.02 19.42 20.62
C TYR A 230 -4.08 18.76 21.62
N ILE A 231 -3.19 17.87 21.14
CA ILE A 231 -2.15 17.23 21.95
C ILE A 231 -1.03 18.23 22.27
N GLU A 232 -0.59 19.03 21.31
CA GLU A 232 0.47 20.04 21.50
C GLU A 232 0.01 21.22 22.38
N ASN A 233 -1.25 21.63 22.30
CA ASN A 233 -1.75 22.82 23.00
C ASN A 233 -2.62 22.53 24.23
N GLY A 234 -2.60 21.29 24.75
CA GLY A 234 -3.21 20.90 26.03
C GLY A 234 -4.66 21.38 26.21
N TYR A 235 -5.63 20.63 25.67
CA TYR A 235 -7.08 20.69 26.02
C TYR A 235 -7.65 22.07 26.43
N HIS A 236 -7.36 23.15 25.72
CA HIS A 236 -8.13 24.39 25.87
C HIS A 236 -9.36 24.33 24.97
N TYR A 237 -10.43 23.75 25.51
CA TYR A 237 -11.76 23.68 24.91
C TYR A 237 -12.33 25.10 24.75
N LYS A 238 -12.27 25.69 23.55
CA LYS A 238 -13.21 26.74 23.16
C LYS A 238 -14.21 26.17 22.15
N LYS A 239 -15.33 25.76 22.74
CA LYS A 239 -16.56 25.34 22.10
C LYS A 239 -17.08 26.50 21.22
N TYR A 240 -16.91 26.41 19.91
CA TYR A 240 -17.71 27.19 18.97
C TYR A 240 -18.35 26.22 17.97
N TRP A 241 -19.54 25.76 18.36
CA TRP A 241 -20.56 25.29 17.45
C TRP A 241 -21.40 26.51 17.07
N ILE A 242 -21.32 26.96 15.82
CA ILE A 242 -22.44 27.52 15.05
C ILE A 242 -22.26 27.02 13.62
#